data_AF-E9SBH1-F1
#
_entry.id   AF-E9SBH1-F1
#
_cell.length_a   1.000
_cell.length_b   1.000
_cell.length_c   1.000
_cell.angle_alpha   90.00
_cell.angle_beta   90.00
_cell.angle_gamma   90.00
#
_symmetry.space_group_name_H-M   'P 1'
#
loop_
_entity.id
_entity.type
_entity.pdbx_description
1 polymer ?
#
loop_
_entity_poly.entity_id
_entity_poly.type
_entity_poly.pdbx_seq_one_letter_code
_entity_poly.pdbx_strand_id
1 'polypeptide(L)'
;MRISDLHFIDETELAYSAITPCLFKDKTEENADEYNNFVRTLIKNASDTDDFVTCYLNEAAALKYNYYKSKCYQIMLNIYDKNRARDYCYKMIARRSRTTISDAASIKIGNKNTIMYFPTLSQRTFTHYKVLEKKDFYAYNLMDYISTFEGTKLNIYRQDKGKDNKIDKVLDNGKYSVYSYDGIIALVKEV
;
A
#
# COMPACT_ATOMS: atom_id res chain seq x y z
N MET A 1 -29.37 -21.04 4.32
CA MET A 1 -28.31 -21.77 3.59
C MET A 1 -27.01 -21.44 4.29
N ARG A 2 -26.25 -22.44 4.77
CA ARG A 2 -25.00 -22.20 5.53
C ARG A 2 -23.87 -21.95 4.53
N ILE A 3 -22.91 -21.10 4.87
CA ILE A 3 -21.72 -20.85 4.03
C ILE A 3 -20.95 -22.15 3.70
N SER A 4 -21.11 -23.21 4.50
CA SER A 4 -20.57 -24.54 4.22
C SER A 4 -21.11 -25.19 2.93
N ASP A 5 -22.22 -24.67 2.37
CA ASP A 5 -22.97 -25.32 1.30
C ASP A 5 -22.90 -24.53 -0.02
N LEU A 6 -22.08 -23.47 -0.09
CA LEU A 6 -21.92 -22.68 -1.30
C LEU A 6 -20.91 -23.35 -2.24
N HIS A 7 -21.44 -23.97 -3.30
CA HIS A 7 -20.73 -24.02 -4.58
C HIS A 7 -20.80 -22.61 -5.17
N PHE A 8 -19.68 -21.90 -5.14
CA PHE A 8 -19.57 -20.52 -5.61
C PHE A 8 -19.43 -20.54 -7.14
N ILE A 9 -20.31 -19.86 -7.86
CA ILE A 9 -20.39 -19.89 -9.33
C ILE A 9 -20.43 -18.44 -9.80
N ASP A 10 -19.27 -17.77 -9.85
CA ASP A 10 -18.91 -16.54 -10.59
C ASP A 10 -17.78 -15.78 -9.86
N GLU A 11 -17.27 -14.70 -10.45
CA GLU A 11 -16.11 -13.83 -10.10
C GLU A 11 -15.65 -13.75 -8.61
N THR A 12 -16.52 -14.01 -7.64
CA THR A 12 -16.19 -14.25 -6.23
C THR A 12 -15.27 -15.46 -6.00
N GLU A 13 -15.32 -16.53 -6.81
CA GLU A 13 -14.33 -17.63 -6.76
C GLU A 13 -12.93 -17.16 -7.16
N LEU A 14 -12.82 -16.27 -8.16
CA LEU A 14 -11.56 -15.69 -8.61
C LEU A 14 -10.92 -14.79 -7.53
N ALA A 15 -11.74 -14.02 -6.81
CA ALA A 15 -11.25 -13.21 -5.69
C ALA A 15 -10.88 -14.09 -4.47
N TYR A 16 -11.68 -15.10 -4.12
CA TYR A 16 -11.41 -15.96 -2.97
C TYR A 16 -10.19 -16.86 -3.21
N SER A 17 -10.02 -17.42 -4.42
CA SER A 17 -8.83 -18.22 -4.78
C SER A 17 -7.53 -17.41 -4.72
N ALA A 18 -7.57 -16.11 -5.05
CA ALA A 18 -6.41 -15.22 -4.93
C ALA A 18 -6.02 -14.91 -3.46
N ILE A 19 -7.00 -14.92 -2.55
CA ILE A 19 -6.81 -14.53 -1.13
C ILE A 19 -6.59 -15.73 -0.22
N THR A 20 -7.19 -16.89 -0.53
CA THR A 20 -7.14 -18.13 0.27
C THR A 20 -5.71 -18.54 0.67
N PRO A 21 -4.70 -18.49 -0.22
CA PRO A 21 -3.33 -18.84 0.15
C PRO A 21 -2.71 -17.92 1.21
N CYS A 22 -3.27 -16.74 1.41
CA CYS A 22 -2.79 -15.73 2.35
C CYS A 22 -3.69 -15.58 3.58
N LEU A 23 -4.85 -16.25 3.59
CA LEU A 23 -5.92 -15.99 4.55
C LEU A 23 -5.63 -16.57 5.93
N PHE A 24 -4.99 -17.74 5.98
CA PHE A 24 -4.56 -18.39 7.21
C PHE A 24 -3.07 -18.23 7.40
N LYS A 25 -2.65 -18.11 8.66
CA LYS A 25 -1.24 -18.19 9.05
C LYS A 25 -0.78 -19.63 9.09
N ASP A 26 0.49 -19.86 8.75
CA ASP A 26 1.16 -21.12 9.01
C ASP A 26 1.23 -21.37 10.52
N LYS A 27 1.10 -22.63 10.93
CA LYS A 27 1.09 -23.00 12.36
C LYS A 27 2.38 -22.63 13.11
N THR A 28 3.46 -22.38 12.38
CA THR A 28 4.76 -21.96 12.91
C THR A 28 4.85 -20.45 13.16
N GLU A 29 3.88 -19.66 12.69
CA GLU A 29 3.85 -18.22 12.88
C GLU A 29 3.30 -17.83 14.27
N GLU A 30 3.75 -16.69 14.78
CA GLU A 30 3.28 -16.15 16.05
C GLU A 30 1.77 -15.86 16.01
N ASN A 31 1.08 -16.32 17.05
CA ASN A 31 -0.38 -16.22 17.24
C ASN A 31 -1.21 -16.86 16.10
N ALA A 32 -0.64 -17.84 15.37
CA ALA A 32 -1.32 -18.49 14.26
C ALA A 32 -2.64 -19.16 14.66
N ASP A 33 -2.67 -19.90 15.78
CA ASP A 33 -3.88 -20.59 16.23
C ASP A 33 -5.01 -19.62 16.60
N GLU A 34 -4.70 -18.56 17.35
CA GLU A 34 -5.67 -17.52 17.72
C GLU A 34 -6.21 -16.82 16.47
N TYR A 35 -5.33 -16.39 15.57
CA TYR A 35 -5.71 -15.74 14.32
C TYR A 35 -6.54 -16.67 13.41
N ASN A 36 -6.11 -17.91 13.22
CA ASN A 36 -6.80 -18.87 12.36
C ASN A 36 -8.18 -19.21 12.93
N ASN A 37 -8.34 -19.30 14.26
CA ASN A 37 -9.63 -19.48 14.91
C ASN A 37 -10.55 -18.25 14.74
N PHE A 38 -9.99 -17.04 14.84
CA PHE A 38 -10.72 -15.81 14.54
C PHE A 38 -11.23 -15.82 13.10
N VAL A 39 -10.38 -16.10 12.11
CA VAL A 39 -10.77 -16.17 10.70
C VAL A 39 -11.85 -17.23 10.44
N ARG A 40 -11.70 -18.44 11.02
CA ARG A 40 -12.74 -19.48 10.94
C ARG A 40 -14.06 -19.02 11.52
N THR A 41 -14.02 -18.26 12.61
CA THR A 41 -15.22 -17.70 13.25
C THR A 41 -15.89 -16.66 12.36
N LEU A 42 -15.11 -15.79 11.72
CA LEU A 42 -15.63 -14.84 10.74
C LEU A 42 -16.32 -15.55 9.57
N ILE A 43 -15.66 -16.55 8.97
CA ILE A 43 -16.24 -17.33 7.86
C ILE A 43 -17.53 -18.03 8.29
N LYS A 44 -17.56 -18.60 9.49
CA LYS A 44 -18.73 -19.33 10.00
C LYS A 44 -19.92 -18.40 10.25
N ASN A 45 -19.67 -17.19 10.72
CA ASN A 45 -20.71 -16.25 11.13
C ASN A 45 -21.14 -15.31 10.02
N ALA A 46 -20.36 -15.17 8.96
CA ALA A 46 -20.73 -14.37 7.81
C ALA A 46 -22.00 -14.93 7.15
N SER A 47 -22.83 -14.03 6.65
CA SER A 47 -24.01 -14.35 5.85
C SER A 47 -23.65 -14.56 4.37
N ASP A 48 -22.66 -13.81 3.87
CA ASP A 48 -22.12 -13.87 2.52
C ASP A 48 -20.66 -13.36 2.47
N THR A 49 -20.11 -13.22 1.25
CA THR A 49 -18.74 -12.74 1.03
C THR A 49 -18.54 -11.28 1.46
N ASP A 50 -19.51 -10.40 1.23
CA ASP A 50 -19.38 -8.97 1.54
C ASP A 50 -19.42 -8.73 3.04
N ASP A 51 -20.24 -9.50 3.77
CA ASP A 51 -20.28 -9.52 5.23
C ASP A 51 -18.95 -10.02 5.82
N PHE A 52 -18.39 -11.10 5.27
CA PHE A 52 -17.06 -11.57 5.64
C PHE A 52 -15.98 -10.50 5.41
N VAL A 53 -15.95 -9.88 4.22
CA VAL A 53 -15.00 -8.82 3.87
C VAL A 53 -15.12 -7.64 4.83
N THR A 54 -16.35 -7.20 5.11
CA THR A 54 -16.64 -6.08 6.03
C THR A 54 -16.09 -6.36 7.42
N CYS A 55 -16.32 -7.58 7.92
CA CYS A 55 -15.84 -8.03 9.22
C CYS A 55 -14.31 -8.19 9.26
N TYR A 56 -13.71 -8.77 8.21
CA TYR A 56 -12.26 -8.97 8.13
C TYR A 56 -11.50 -7.64 8.02
N LEU A 57 -12.04 -6.68 7.26
CA LEU A 57 -11.47 -5.33 7.09
C LEU A 57 -11.77 -4.38 8.26
N ASN A 58 -12.31 -4.88 9.38
CA ASN A 58 -12.52 -4.09 10.58
C ASN A 58 -11.17 -3.69 11.21
N GLU A 59 -10.88 -2.38 11.28
CA GLU A 59 -9.59 -1.87 11.77
C GLU A 59 -9.30 -2.26 13.22
N ALA A 60 -10.31 -2.26 14.10
CA ALA A 60 -10.13 -2.64 15.50
C ALA A 60 -9.75 -4.11 15.64
N ALA A 61 -10.38 -5.00 14.87
CA ALA A 61 -10.01 -6.41 14.82
C ALA A 61 -8.59 -6.60 14.21
N ALA A 62 -8.30 -5.91 13.11
CA ALA A 62 -7.01 -5.95 12.43
C ALA A 62 -5.83 -5.52 13.31
N LEU A 63 -6.06 -4.52 14.17
CA LEU A 63 -5.11 -4.08 15.19
C LEU A 63 -5.01 -5.09 16.34
N LYS A 64 -6.14 -5.56 16.88
CA LYS A 64 -6.19 -6.51 18.00
C LYS A 64 -5.43 -7.81 17.69
N TYR A 65 -5.65 -8.37 16.51
CA TYR A 65 -5.04 -9.63 16.07
C TYR A 65 -3.78 -9.42 15.22
N ASN A 66 -3.28 -8.18 15.14
CA ASN A 66 -2.04 -7.79 14.45
C ASN A 66 -1.92 -8.32 13.00
N TYR A 67 -3.02 -8.29 12.23
CA TYR A 67 -3.02 -8.71 10.83
C TYR A 67 -3.23 -7.55 9.84
N TYR A 68 -3.34 -6.32 10.32
CA TYR A 68 -3.49 -5.13 9.46
C TYR A 68 -2.34 -4.94 8.46
N LYS A 69 -1.16 -5.53 8.67
CA LYS A 69 -0.03 -5.54 7.72
C LYS A 69 0.07 -6.82 6.88
N SER A 70 -0.82 -7.79 7.08
CA SER A 70 -0.77 -9.06 6.34
C SER A 70 -1.02 -8.82 4.84
N LYS A 71 -0.49 -9.74 4.03
CA LYS A 71 -0.72 -9.76 2.58
C LYS A 71 -2.22 -9.84 2.26
N CYS A 72 -2.95 -10.71 2.97
CA CYS A 72 -4.41 -10.87 2.82
C CYS A 72 -5.16 -9.56 3.05
N TYR A 73 -4.90 -8.88 4.17
CA TYR A 73 -5.55 -7.61 4.49
C TYR A 73 -5.34 -6.54 3.43
N GLN A 74 -4.11 -6.43 2.91
CA GLN A 74 -3.78 -5.47 1.85
C GLN A 74 -4.47 -5.81 0.53
N ILE A 75 -4.46 -7.08 0.11
CA ILE A 75 -5.15 -7.52 -1.11
C ILE A 75 -6.66 -7.25 -0.99
N MET A 76 -7.27 -7.60 0.15
CA MET A 76 -8.69 -7.37 0.39
C MET A 76 -9.04 -5.87 0.41
N LEU A 77 -8.21 -5.03 1.03
CA LEU A 77 -8.38 -3.58 0.95
C LEU A 77 -8.38 -3.08 -0.50
N ASN A 78 -7.44 -3.53 -1.33
CA ASN A 78 -7.32 -3.08 -2.70
C ASN A 78 -8.51 -3.50 -3.59
N ILE A 79 -9.02 -4.73 -3.39
CA ILE A 79 -10.13 -5.28 -4.16
C ILE A 79 -11.47 -4.64 -3.72
N TYR A 80 -11.71 -4.57 -2.41
CA TYR A 80 -13.05 -4.30 -1.88
C TYR A 80 -13.24 -2.89 -1.29
N ASP A 81 -12.17 -2.18 -0.93
CA ASP A 81 -12.28 -0.83 -0.35
C ASP A 81 -11.10 0.08 -0.74
N LYS A 82 -11.12 0.55 -1.99
CA LYS A 82 -10.09 1.46 -2.53
C LYS A 82 -9.90 2.74 -1.71
N ASN A 83 -10.97 3.23 -1.06
CA ASN A 83 -10.90 4.42 -0.21
C ASN A 83 -10.12 4.12 1.08
N ARG A 84 -10.41 3.00 1.77
CA ARG A 84 -9.61 2.57 2.92
C ARG A 84 -8.19 2.16 2.55
N ALA A 85 -7.97 1.54 1.39
CA ALA A 85 -6.63 1.25 0.87
C ALA A 85 -5.83 2.55 0.72
N ARG A 86 -6.45 3.60 0.16
CA ARG A 86 -5.85 4.93 0.08
C ARG A 86 -5.57 5.51 1.45
N ASP A 87 -6.52 5.48 2.37
CA ASP A 87 -6.35 5.98 3.73
C ASP A 87 -5.27 5.20 4.49
N TYR A 88 -5.10 3.92 4.21
CA TYR A 88 -4.04 3.08 4.75
C TYR A 88 -2.66 3.51 4.24
N CYS A 89 -2.51 3.71 2.92
CA CYS A 89 -1.31 4.28 2.31
C CYS A 89 -1.03 5.70 2.85
N TYR A 90 -2.05 6.52 3.03
CA TYR A 90 -1.94 7.81 3.70
C TYR A 90 -1.52 7.64 5.16
N LYS A 91 -2.06 6.75 5.98
CA LYS A 91 -1.61 6.59 7.39
C LYS A 91 -0.12 6.26 7.48
N MET A 92 0.42 5.47 6.54
CA MET A 92 1.86 5.19 6.43
C MET A 92 2.69 6.45 6.09
N ILE A 93 2.15 7.35 5.27
CA ILE A 93 2.87 8.46 4.64
C ILE A 93 2.56 9.84 5.27
N ALA A 94 1.29 10.14 5.51
CA ALA A 94 0.64 11.44 5.72
C ALA A 94 1.04 12.20 6.98
N ARG A 95 1.36 11.57 8.11
CA ARG A 95 1.69 12.37 9.32
C ARG A 95 2.95 13.23 9.16
N ARG A 96 3.78 12.98 8.13
CA ARG A 96 4.97 13.77 7.77
C ARG A 96 5.22 13.83 6.24
N SER A 97 4.19 13.62 5.42
CA SER A 97 4.36 13.60 3.96
C SER A 97 4.64 15.00 3.43
N ARG A 98 5.43 15.08 2.36
CA ARG A 98 5.63 16.34 1.63
C ARG A 98 4.76 16.33 0.39
N THR A 99 4.14 17.47 0.07
CA THR A 99 3.25 17.63 -1.07
C THR A 99 3.98 18.39 -2.18
N THR A 100 3.93 17.91 -3.42
CA THR A 100 4.37 18.68 -4.59
C THR A 100 3.41 19.86 -4.82
N ILE A 101 3.92 21.00 -5.26
CA ILE A 101 3.14 22.23 -5.45
C ILE A 101 2.75 22.35 -6.93
N SER A 102 1.90 21.47 -7.49
CA SER A 102 1.28 21.62 -8.84
C SER A 102 0.69 20.30 -9.34
N ASP A 103 -0.19 20.38 -10.36
CA ASP A 103 -0.65 19.37 -11.33
C ASP A 103 0.46 18.55 -12.04
N ALA A 104 1.64 18.43 -11.42
CA ALA A 104 2.68 17.53 -11.85
C ALA A 104 2.25 16.10 -11.50
N ALA A 105 1.87 15.33 -12.52
CA ALA A 105 1.56 13.90 -12.44
C ALA A 105 2.81 13.02 -12.20
N SER A 106 3.88 13.61 -11.66
CA SER A 106 5.15 12.96 -11.39
C SER A 106 5.84 13.59 -10.18
N ILE A 107 6.84 12.90 -9.63
CA ILE A 107 7.92 13.53 -8.85
C ILE A 107 9.18 13.60 -9.70
N LYS A 108 9.85 14.75 -9.65
CA LYS A 108 11.16 14.95 -10.26
C LYS A 108 12.27 14.69 -9.25
N ILE A 109 13.17 13.78 -9.59
CA ILE A 109 14.34 13.41 -8.79
C ILE A 109 15.59 13.51 -9.65
N GLY A 110 16.67 14.09 -9.13
CA GLY A 110 17.89 14.20 -9.91
C GLY A 110 18.94 15.13 -9.33
N ASN A 111 19.97 15.38 -10.13
CA ASN A 111 20.98 16.39 -9.90
C ASN A 111 21.32 17.05 -11.25
N LYS A 112 22.44 17.79 -11.32
CA LYS A 112 22.88 18.46 -12.55
C LYS A 112 23.19 17.52 -13.72
N ASN A 113 23.49 16.24 -13.45
CA ASN A 113 23.94 15.27 -14.44
C ASN A 113 22.84 14.30 -14.87
N THR A 114 21.81 14.10 -14.04
CA THR A 114 20.77 13.08 -14.27
C THR A 114 19.45 13.52 -13.67
N ILE A 115 18.38 13.36 -14.43
CA ILE A 115 17.02 13.68 -14.00
C ILE A 115 16.11 12.49 -14.32
N MET A 116 15.26 12.14 -13.36
CA MET A 116 14.27 11.08 -13.42
C MET A 116 12.90 11.65 -13.03
N TYR A 117 11.86 11.10 -13.64
CA TYR A 117 10.47 11.45 -13.35
C TYR A 117 9.73 10.17 -13.00
N PHE A 118 9.19 10.09 -11.78
CA PHE A 118 8.38 8.95 -11.36
C PHE A 118 6.91 9.33 -11.39
N PRO A 119 6.07 8.66 -12.18
CA PRO A 119 4.66 8.96 -12.29
C PRO A 119 3.91 8.63 -10.99
N THR A 120 2.80 9.32 -10.76
CA THR A 120 2.05 9.27 -9.50
C THR A 120 0.81 8.39 -9.58
N LEU A 121 0.54 7.88 -10.78
CA LEU A 121 -0.54 6.96 -11.12
C LEU A 121 -1.90 7.40 -10.53
N SER A 122 -2.26 8.68 -10.71
CA SER A 122 -3.53 9.24 -10.26
C SER A 122 -4.08 10.29 -11.21
N GLN A 123 -5.39 10.51 -11.12
CA GLN A 123 -6.09 11.63 -11.75
C GLN A 123 -6.01 12.91 -10.89
N ARG A 124 -5.39 12.85 -9.72
CA ARG A 124 -5.24 14.00 -8.81
C ARG A 124 -4.20 14.99 -9.31
N THR A 125 -4.42 16.25 -8.92
CA THR A 125 -3.55 17.39 -9.22
C THR A 125 -2.38 17.56 -8.26
N PHE A 126 -2.22 16.67 -7.27
CA PHE A 126 -1.15 16.78 -6.29
C PHE A 126 -0.55 15.41 -5.98
N THR A 127 0.74 15.43 -5.65
CA THR A 127 1.46 14.22 -5.24
C THR A 127 1.91 14.36 -3.80
N HIS A 128 1.63 13.34 -3.00
CA HIS A 128 2.27 13.16 -1.71
C HIS A 128 3.43 12.21 -1.84
N TYR A 129 4.57 12.57 -1.28
CA TYR A 129 5.70 11.66 -1.24
C TYR A 129 6.34 11.58 0.14
N LYS A 130 7.00 10.45 0.40
CA LYS A 130 7.83 10.27 1.59
C LYS A 130 8.98 9.32 1.32
N VAL A 131 10.12 9.63 1.93
CA VAL A 131 11.28 8.74 1.97
C VAL A 131 11.17 7.89 3.24
N LEU A 132 11.24 6.58 3.08
CA LEU A 132 11.06 5.57 4.12
C LEU A 132 12.30 4.66 4.18
N GLU A 133 12.66 4.21 5.37
CA GLU A 133 13.54 3.05 5.50
C GLU A 133 12.75 1.78 5.16
N LYS A 134 13.42 0.74 4.64
CA LYS A 134 12.77 -0.52 4.26
C LYS A 134 11.91 -1.12 5.38
N LYS A 135 12.35 -1.03 6.63
CA LYS A 135 11.62 -1.52 7.82
C LYS A 135 10.32 -0.78 8.10
N ASP A 136 10.20 0.47 7.64
CA ASP A 136 9.03 1.33 7.87
C ASP A 136 8.00 1.21 6.75
N PHE A 137 8.37 0.58 5.62
CA PHE A 137 7.48 0.33 4.50
C PHE A 137 6.78 -1.02 4.65
N TYR A 138 5.45 -1.02 4.66
CA TYR A 138 4.62 -2.22 4.88
C TYR A 138 3.47 -2.36 3.89
N ALA A 139 3.32 -1.48 2.88
CA ALA A 139 2.19 -1.47 1.94
C ALA A 139 2.51 -2.11 0.57
N TYR A 140 3.36 -3.14 0.55
CA TYR A 140 3.89 -3.78 -0.66
C TYR A 140 2.82 -4.35 -1.60
N ASN A 141 1.66 -4.78 -1.07
CA ASN A 141 0.58 -5.36 -1.87
C ASN A 141 -0.54 -4.34 -2.16
N LEU A 142 -0.35 -3.09 -1.74
CA LEU A 142 -1.23 -1.97 -2.07
C LEU A 142 -0.60 -1.10 -3.15
N MET A 143 0.68 -0.74 -3.00
CA MET A 143 1.35 0.21 -3.89
C MET A 143 2.05 -0.50 -5.05
N ASP A 144 1.87 0.01 -6.26
CA ASP A 144 2.51 -0.48 -7.47
C ASP A 144 4.00 -0.16 -7.45
N TYR A 145 4.84 -1.16 -7.71
CA TYR A 145 6.26 -0.95 -7.94
C TYR A 145 6.48 -0.25 -9.29
N ILE A 146 7.20 0.86 -9.27
CA ILE A 146 7.48 1.66 -10.47
C ILE A 146 8.87 1.34 -11.01
N SER A 147 9.89 1.51 -10.17
CA SER A 147 11.28 1.37 -10.56
C SER A 147 12.20 1.44 -9.34
N THR A 148 13.49 1.28 -9.60
CA THR A 148 14.57 1.44 -8.62
C THR A 148 15.62 2.36 -9.20
N PHE A 149 16.19 3.23 -8.37
CA PHE A 149 17.33 4.07 -8.74
C PHE A 149 18.39 4.07 -7.65
N GLU A 150 19.63 4.31 -8.05
CA GLU A 150 20.77 4.46 -7.15
C GLU A 150 21.49 5.76 -7.50
N GLY A 151 21.98 6.47 -6.49
CA GLY A 151 22.76 7.66 -6.75
C GLY A 151 23.35 8.29 -5.52
N THR A 152 24.19 9.29 -5.78
CA THR A 152 24.79 10.11 -4.74
C THR A 152 24.25 11.53 -4.85
N LYS A 153 23.87 12.11 -3.70
CA LYS A 153 23.36 13.49 -3.58
C LYS A 153 22.26 13.83 -4.60
N LEU A 154 21.23 12.99 -4.68
CA LEU A 154 20.05 13.26 -5.50
C LEU A 154 19.11 14.24 -4.77
N ASN A 155 18.41 15.06 -5.52
CA ASN A 155 17.43 16.02 -5.00
C ASN A 155 16.04 15.64 -5.48
N ILE A 156 15.07 15.70 -4.57
CA ILE A 156 13.65 15.75 -4.91
C ILE A 156 13.29 17.23 -5.07
N TYR A 157 12.69 17.57 -6.20
CA TYR A 157 12.35 18.95 -6.54
C TYR A 157 10.87 19.24 -6.29
N ARG A 158 10.56 20.45 -5.82
CA ARG A 158 9.19 21.00 -5.86
C ARG A 158 8.86 21.31 -7.31
N GLN A 159 7.98 20.51 -7.91
CA GLN A 159 7.47 20.80 -9.25
C GLN A 159 6.31 21.79 -9.16
N ASP A 160 6.48 22.95 -9.78
CA ASP A 160 5.44 23.95 -10.06
C ASP A 160 5.47 24.24 -11.57
N LYS A 161 4.35 24.04 -12.29
CA LYS A 161 4.27 24.31 -13.73
C LYS A 161 4.55 25.80 -13.98
N GLY A 162 5.75 26.11 -14.45
CA GLY A 162 6.14 27.48 -14.84
C GLY A 162 7.11 28.20 -13.90
N LYS A 163 7.74 27.52 -12.93
CA LYS A 163 8.80 28.10 -12.09
C LYS A 163 10.04 27.22 -12.01
N ASP A 164 11.15 27.85 -11.63
CA ASP A 164 12.37 27.14 -11.24
C ASP A 164 12.05 26.18 -10.10
N ASN A 165 12.21 24.89 -10.40
CA ASN A 165 11.91 23.82 -9.46
C ASN A 165 12.92 23.88 -8.30
N LYS A 166 12.52 24.45 -7.16
CA LYS A 166 13.35 24.50 -5.95
C LYS A 166 13.58 23.08 -5.41
N ILE A 167 14.76 22.83 -4.84
CA ILE A 167 15.02 21.57 -4.13
C ILE A 167 14.09 21.50 -2.92
N ASP A 168 13.29 20.44 -2.83
CA ASP A 168 12.47 20.17 -1.66
C ASP A 168 13.26 19.38 -0.62
N LYS A 169 13.89 18.28 -1.05
CA LYS A 169 14.63 17.37 -0.17
C LYS A 169 15.88 16.86 -0.87
N VAL A 170 16.98 16.85 -0.14
CA VAL A 170 18.20 16.13 -0.53
C VAL A 170 18.07 14.69 -0.03
N LEU A 171 18.32 13.73 -0.92
CA LEU A 171 18.43 12.32 -0.61
C LEU A 171 19.87 12.00 -0.23
N ASP A 172 20.01 11.14 0.77
CA ASP A 172 21.29 10.56 1.12
C ASP A 172 21.76 9.62 0.00
N ASN A 173 23.03 9.23 0.05
CA ASN A 173 23.54 8.20 -0.86
C ASN A 173 22.84 6.87 -0.55
N GLY A 174 22.48 6.16 -1.61
CA GLY A 174 21.92 4.83 -1.50
C GLY A 174 21.04 4.44 -2.68
N LYS A 175 20.42 3.27 -2.53
CA LYS A 175 19.51 2.70 -3.50
C LYS A 175 18.08 2.83 -3.00
N TYR A 176 17.18 3.29 -3.87
CA TYR A 176 15.79 3.57 -3.55
C TYR A 176 14.86 2.81 -4.50
N SER A 177 13.91 2.08 -3.94
CA SER A 177 12.76 1.55 -4.67
C SER A 177 11.59 2.53 -4.59
N VAL A 178 10.89 2.71 -5.72
CA VAL A 178 9.79 3.66 -5.85
C VAL A 178 8.49 2.90 -6.01
N TYR A 179 7.52 3.20 -5.15
CA TYR A 179 6.17 2.65 -5.20
C TYR A 179 5.14 3.77 -5.32
N SER A 180 4.05 3.54 -6.03
CA SER A 180 2.97 4.52 -6.22
C SER A 180 1.59 3.94 -5.93
N TYR A 181 0.69 4.78 -5.39
CA TYR A 181 -0.73 4.45 -5.24
C TYR A 181 -1.55 5.74 -5.19
N ASP A 182 -2.46 5.96 -6.13
CA ASP A 182 -3.40 7.10 -6.20
C ASP A 182 -2.80 8.45 -5.74
N GLY A 183 -1.68 8.87 -6.34
CA GLY A 183 -1.08 10.18 -6.07
C GLY A 183 -0.16 10.18 -4.85
N ILE A 184 0.11 9.01 -4.27
CA ILE A 184 1.02 8.78 -3.16
C ILE A 184 2.24 8.06 -3.69
N ILE A 185 3.45 8.55 -3.37
CA ILE A 185 4.72 7.91 -3.73
C ILE A 185 5.54 7.59 -2.48
N ALA A 186 5.92 6.34 -2.33
CA ALA A 186 6.89 5.88 -1.34
C ALA A 186 8.26 5.70 -2.00
N LEU A 187 9.26 6.40 -1.48
CA LEU A 187 10.67 6.20 -1.81
C LEU A 187 11.31 5.37 -0.70
N VAL A 188 11.50 4.09 -0.93
CA VAL A 188 11.96 3.13 0.08
C VAL A 188 13.45 2.91 -0.08
N LYS A 189 14.24 3.36 0.90
CA LYS A 189 15.68 3.14 0.93
C LYS A 189 15.96 1.66 1.20
N GLU A 190 16.73 1.03 0.31
CA GLU A 190 17.07 -0.39 0.41
C GLU A 190 18.27 -0.64 1.33
N VAL A 191 19.30 0.21 1.22
CA VAL A 191 20.57 0.22 1.99
C VAL A 191 21.14 1.64 2.00
#